data_AF-A0A521WGR2-F1
#
_entry.id   AF-A0A521WGR2-F1
#
_cell.length_a   1.000
_cell.length_b   1.000
_cell.length_c   1.000
_cell.angle_alpha   90.00
_cell.angle_beta   90.00
_cell.angle_gamma   90.00
#
_symmetry.space_group_name_H-M   'P 1'
#
loop_
_entity.id
_entity.type
_entity.pdbx_description
1 polymer ?
#
loop_
_entity_poly.entity_id
_entity_poly.type
_entity_poly.pdbx_seq_one_letter_code
_entity_poly.pdbx_strand_id
1 'polypeptide(L)'
;MRILRGVEAPTRPDEAGADAPRPRIDVEADALLRLAEQQRASPARTPLDALQHVVDVAREMARGTFGALAVTGTNDYVEGFVVSGVDGAALNALKTAPQGHGPLGTMRQDGLPVKLDDVSRHARAFGFPPKHPHMKALLGLPIFASGEVRGALYVTDRRDGGAFDEDDEAALRVLARHAGLIIAATWY
;
A
#
# COMPACT_ATOMS: atom_id res chain seq x y z
N MET A 1 40.74 -57.90 36.41
CA MET A 1 40.50 -56.69 37.21
C MET A 1 39.41 -55.88 36.54
N ARG A 2 38.38 -55.53 37.30
CA ARG A 2 37.02 -55.13 36.90
C ARG A 2 36.94 -53.60 36.96
N ILE A 3 36.53 -52.91 35.90
CA ILE A 3 36.05 -51.50 35.98
C ILE A 3 34.83 -51.34 35.07
N LEU A 4 33.82 -50.69 35.64
CA LEU A 4 32.40 -50.74 35.29
C LEU A 4 32.04 -49.74 34.18
N ARG A 5 31.14 -50.15 33.28
CA ARG A 5 30.39 -49.26 32.36
C ARG A 5 29.50 -48.33 33.16
N GLY A 6 29.69 -47.02 33.01
CA GLY A 6 28.67 -46.02 33.37
C GLY A 6 27.57 -46.03 32.32
N VAL A 7 26.32 -46.21 32.75
CA VAL A 7 25.12 -46.06 31.92
C VAL A 7 24.63 -44.63 32.15
N GLU A 8 24.76 -43.77 31.14
CA GLU A 8 24.09 -42.46 31.15
C GLU A 8 22.59 -42.66 30.90
N ALA A 9 21.78 -41.99 31.72
CA ALA A 9 20.33 -41.98 31.61
C ALA A 9 19.87 -41.17 30.38
N PRO A 10 18.77 -41.55 29.71
CA PRO A 10 18.26 -40.79 28.58
C PRO A 10 17.70 -39.43 29.05
N THR A 11 18.24 -38.34 28.51
CA THR A 11 17.70 -36.99 28.64
C THR A 11 16.31 -36.93 28.00
N ARG A 12 15.32 -36.41 28.75
CA ARG A 12 13.95 -36.19 28.24
C ARG A 12 13.99 -35.23 27.04
N PRO A 13 13.27 -35.51 25.95
CA PRO A 13 13.04 -34.51 24.92
C PRO A 13 11.79 -33.72 25.32
N ASP A 14 11.98 -32.54 25.90
CA ASP A 14 10.98 -31.47 25.83
C ASP A 14 11.65 -30.13 26.16
N GLU A 15 11.11 -29.07 25.57
CA GLU A 15 11.54 -27.65 25.62
C GLU A 15 12.31 -27.09 24.41
N ALA A 16 12.11 -27.64 23.20
CA ALA A 16 12.49 -26.99 21.94
C ALA A 16 11.28 -26.63 21.05
N GLY A 17 10.11 -26.39 21.66
CA GLY A 17 8.84 -26.17 20.93
C GLY A 17 8.17 -24.81 21.11
N ALA A 18 8.69 -23.90 21.94
CA ALA A 18 7.96 -22.70 22.35
C ALA A 18 8.43 -21.38 21.71
N ASP A 19 9.48 -21.39 20.88
CA ASP A 19 10.04 -20.18 20.26
C ASP A 19 10.41 -20.38 18.79
N ALA A 20 9.59 -21.13 18.05
CA ALA A 20 9.63 -21.02 16.60
C ALA A 20 8.98 -19.67 16.23
N PRO A 21 9.65 -18.78 15.48
CA PRO A 21 9.01 -17.59 14.95
C PRO A 21 7.75 -18.05 14.22
N ARG A 22 6.58 -17.52 14.61
CA ARG A 22 5.36 -17.75 13.83
C ARG A 22 5.72 -17.41 12.38
N PRO A 23 5.34 -18.25 11.39
CA PRO A 23 5.64 -17.94 10.00
C PRO A 23 5.10 -16.54 9.73
N ARG A 24 6.02 -15.63 9.43
CA ARG A 24 5.70 -14.25 9.09
C ARG A 24 4.79 -14.36 7.87
N ILE A 25 3.50 -14.05 8.05
CA ILE A 25 2.52 -14.13 6.97
C ILE A 25 3.11 -13.34 5.81
N ASP A 26 3.20 -13.98 4.64
CA ASP A 26 3.63 -13.28 3.44
C ASP A 26 2.64 -12.14 3.18
N VAL A 27 3.09 -10.92 3.46
CA VAL A 27 2.25 -9.72 3.41
C VAL A 27 1.72 -9.47 2.01
N GLU A 28 2.45 -9.88 0.97
CA GLU A 28 1.97 -9.79 -0.42
C GLU A 28 0.83 -10.77 -0.66
N ALA A 29 0.93 -11.99 -0.14
CA ALA A 29 -0.14 -12.99 -0.22
C ALA A 29 -1.38 -12.54 0.58
N ASP A 30 -1.20 -11.99 1.79
CA ASP A 30 -2.30 -11.45 2.61
C ASP A 30 -3.02 -10.30 1.87
N ALA A 31 -2.27 -9.42 1.21
CA ALA A 31 -2.86 -8.33 0.43
C ALA A 31 -3.73 -8.81 -0.73
N LEU A 32 -3.26 -9.80 -1.48
CA LEU A 32 -4.02 -10.38 -2.58
C LEU A 32 -5.24 -11.16 -2.08
N LEU A 33 -5.12 -11.87 -0.95
CA LEU A 33 -6.25 -12.58 -0.34
C LEU A 33 -7.34 -11.61 0.12
N ARG A 34 -6.98 -10.54 0.84
CA ARG A 34 -7.93 -9.50 1.26
C ARG A 34 -8.59 -8.81 0.09
N LEU A 35 -7.84 -8.52 -0.98
CA LEU A 35 -8.40 -7.96 -2.20
C LEU A 35 -9.41 -8.91 -2.85
N ALA A 36 -9.09 -10.20 -2.93
CA ALA A 36 -10.01 -11.21 -3.47
C ALA A 36 -11.27 -11.37 -2.61
N GLU A 37 -11.14 -11.32 -1.28
CA GLU A 37 -12.27 -11.32 -0.35
C GLU A 37 -13.17 -10.10 -0.54
N GLN A 38 -12.59 -8.91 -0.63
CA GLN A 38 -13.32 -7.66 -0.88
C GLN A 38 -14.07 -7.71 -2.22
N GLN A 39 -13.41 -8.17 -3.28
CA GLN A 39 -14.03 -8.33 -4.61
C GLN A 39 -15.14 -9.38 -4.62
N ARG A 40 -15.06 -10.42 -3.78
CA ARG A 40 -16.13 -11.42 -3.66
C ARG A 40 -17.33 -10.88 -2.89
N ALA A 41 -17.09 -10.12 -1.81
CA ALA A 41 -18.14 -9.52 -1.00
C ALA A 41 -18.87 -8.40 -1.74
N SER A 42 -18.13 -7.62 -2.52
CA SER A 42 -18.63 -6.53 -3.35
C SER A 42 -18.04 -6.67 -4.76
N PRO A 43 -18.72 -7.37 -5.69
CA PRO A 43 -18.26 -7.48 -7.07
C PRO A 43 -18.21 -6.12 -7.75
N ALA A 44 -17.02 -5.75 -8.27
CA ALA A 44 -16.84 -4.51 -9.03
C ALA A 44 -17.69 -4.51 -10.31
N ARG A 45 -18.42 -3.42 -10.57
CA ARG A 45 -19.23 -3.26 -11.79
C ARG A 45 -18.54 -2.37 -12.81
N THR A 46 -17.63 -1.52 -12.35
CA THR A 46 -16.81 -0.64 -13.17
C THR A 46 -15.33 -0.83 -12.85
N PRO A 47 -14.42 -0.43 -13.75
CA PRO A 47 -13.00 -0.41 -13.45
C PRO A 47 -12.65 0.49 -12.26
N LEU A 48 -13.37 1.60 -12.07
CA LEU A 48 -13.21 2.46 -10.89
C LEU A 48 -13.63 1.76 -9.60
N ASP A 49 -14.69 0.93 -9.61
CA ASP A 49 -15.07 0.12 -8.44
C ASP A 49 -13.95 -0.87 -8.07
N ALA A 50 -13.31 -1.47 -9.08
CA ALA A 50 -12.20 -2.40 -8.85
C ALA A 50 -10.98 -1.67 -8.25
N LEU A 51 -10.64 -0.48 -8.75
CA LEU A 51 -9.59 0.36 -8.19
C LEU A 51 -9.95 0.88 -6.79
N GLN A 52 -11.23 1.12 -6.50
CA GLN A 52 -11.71 1.49 -5.16
C GLN A 52 -11.40 0.38 -4.15
N HIS A 53 -11.64 -0.88 -4.49
CA HIS A 53 -11.26 -2.00 -3.61
C HIS A 53 -9.74 -2.06 -3.37
N VAL A 54 -8.92 -1.76 -4.39
CA VAL A 54 -7.46 -1.73 -4.22
C VAL A 54 -7.05 -0.67 -3.20
N VAL A 55 -7.55 0.56 -3.31
CA VAL A 55 -7.18 1.64 -2.38
C VAL A 55 -7.72 1.39 -0.97
N ASP A 56 -8.90 0.79 -0.83
CA ASP A 56 -9.47 0.43 0.47
C ASP A 56 -8.61 -0.61 1.19
N VAL A 57 -8.21 -1.67 0.49
CA VAL A 57 -7.34 -2.72 1.05
C VAL A 57 -5.96 -2.15 1.40
N ALA A 58 -5.38 -1.34 0.51
CA ALA A 58 -4.07 -0.71 0.76
C ALA A 58 -4.09 0.17 2.02
N ARG A 59 -5.12 1.01 2.16
CA ARG A 59 -5.29 1.87 3.33
C ARG A 59 -5.42 1.05 4.61
N GLU A 60 -6.24 0.01 4.61
CA GLU A 60 -6.45 -0.79 5.81
C GLU A 60 -5.20 -1.57 6.21
N MET A 61 -4.49 -2.20 5.26
CA MET A 61 -3.26 -2.94 5.54
C MET A 61 -2.13 -2.07 6.05
N ALA A 62 -1.91 -0.91 5.42
CA ALA A 62 -0.89 0.05 5.85
C ALA A 62 -1.33 0.88 7.08
N ARG A 63 -2.52 0.60 7.63
CA ARG A 63 -3.13 1.33 8.74
C ARG A 63 -3.24 2.84 8.47
N GLY A 64 -3.37 3.25 7.20
CA GLY A 64 -3.43 4.65 6.79
C GLY A 64 -4.74 5.32 7.21
N THR A 65 -4.68 6.62 7.47
CA THR A 65 -5.86 7.45 7.74
C THR A 65 -6.58 7.79 6.45
N PHE A 66 -5.82 8.10 5.40
CA PHE A 66 -6.32 8.38 4.05
C PHE A 66 -5.55 7.54 3.02
N GLY A 67 -6.22 7.18 1.93
CA GLY A 67 -5.61 6.53 0.78
C GLY A 67 -6.20 7.06 -0.51
N ALA A 68 -5.42 7.06 -1.58
CA ALA A 68 -5.89 7.41 -2.91
C ALA A 68 -5.17 6.63 -4.00
N LEU A 69 -5.88 6.46 -5.11
CA LEU A 69 -5.36 5.90 -6.33
C LEU A 69 -5.76 6.80 -7.49
N ALA A 70 -4.78 7.25 -8.26
CA ALA A 70 -4.98 8.05 -9.47
C ALA A 70 -4.48 7.29 -10.70
N VAL A 71 -5.28 7.29 -11.76
CA VAL A 71 -4.91 6.86 -13.11
C VAL A 71 -4.56 8.09 -13.91
N THR A 72 -3.40 8.10 -14.57
CA THR A 72 -2.87 9.24 -15.32
C THR A 72 -2.69 8.91 -16.80
N GLY A 73 -3.18 9.82 -17.65
CA GLY A 73 -2.98 9.81 -19.09
C GLY A 73 -1.56 10.16 -19.53
N THR A 74 -1.34 10.26 -20.85
CA THR A 74 -0.04 10.57 -21.49
C THR A 74 0.51 11.98 -21.23
N ASN A 75 -0.25 12.88 -20.58
CA ASN A 75 0.16 14.26 -20.26
C ASN A 75 -0.14 14.65 -18.79
N ASP A 76 0.02 13.73 -17.84
CA ASP A 76 -0.28 13.96 -16.40
C ASP A 76 -1.75 14.31 -16.07
N TYR A 77 -2.64 14.30 -17.05
CA TYR A 77 -4.07 14.44 -16.81
C TYR A 77 -4.60 13.22 -16.07
N VAL A 78 -5.42 13.45 -15.05
CA VAL A 78 -6.02 12.37 -14.26
C VAL A 78 -7.27 11.85 -14.97
N GLU A 79 -7.21 10.59 -15.39
CA GLU A 79 -8.29 9.88 -16.10
C GLU A 79 -9.20 9.10 -15.15
N GLY A 80 -8.73 8.82 -13.93
CA GLY A 80 -9.48 8.13 -12.89
C GLY A 80 -8.93 8.46 -11.51
N PHE A 81 -9.80 8.61 -10.52
CA PHE A 81 -9.40 8.93 -9.16
C PHE A 81 -10.38 8.32 -8.16
N VAL A 82 -9.85 7.55 -7.22
CA VAL A 82 -10.59 6.93 -6.12
C VAL A 82 -9.84 7.20 -4.82
N VAL A 83 -10.59 7.30 -3.72
CA VAL A 83 -10.03 7.61 -2.40
C VAL A 83 -10.69 6.79 -1.31
N SER A 84 -9.99 6.63 -0.19
CA SER A 84 -10.44 5.88 0.98
C SER A 84 -10.14 6.66 2.25
N GLY A 85 -11.02 6.54 3.26
CA GLY A 85 -10.84 7.21 4.55
C GLY A 85 -11.29 8.67 4.63
N VAL A 86 -12.07 9.13 3.66
CA VAL A 86 -12.71 10.46 3.68
C VAL A 86 -14.22 10.30 3.60
N ASP A 87 -14.95 11.10 4.40
CA ASP A 87 -16.39 11.19 4.26
C ASP A 87 -16.79 11.94 2.98
N GLY A 88 -18.06 11.82 2.57
CA GLY A 88 -18.55 12.43 1.34
C GLY A 88 -18.49 13.97 1.32
N ALA A 89 -18.38 14.63 2.47
CA ALA A 89 -18.23 16.09 2.55
C ALA A 89 -16.78 16.52 2.32
N ALA A 90 -15.81 15.80 2.87
CA ALA A 90 -14.38 15.97 2.63
C ALA A 90 -14.02 15.63 1.16
N LEU A 91 -14.64 14.60 0.58
CA LEU A 91 -14.47 14.23 -0.83
C LEU A 91 -14.86 15.37 -1.80
N ASN A 92 -15.95 16.07 -1.50
CA ASN A 92 -16.41 17.21 -2.30
C ASN A 92 -15.48 18.44 -2.22
N ALA A 93 -14.65 18.53 -1.18
CA ALA A 93 -13.63 19.56 -1.02
C ALA A 93 -12.31 19.17 -1.69
N LEU A 94 -12.00 17.86 -1.77
CA LEU A 94 -10.81 17.26 -2.37
C LEU A 94 -10.77 17.30 -3.91
N LYS A 95 -11.63 18.09 -4.57
CA LYS A 95 -11.96 18.09 -6.02
C LYS A 95 -10.80 18.24 -7.03
N THR A 96 -9.55 18.16 -6.60
CA THR A 96 -8.41 18.10 -7.51
C THR A 96 -7.56 16.89 -7.16
N ALA A 97 -7.66 15.86 -8.00
CA ALA A 97 -6.70 14.77 -7.99
C ALA A 97 -5.27 15.32 -8.14
N PRO A 98 -4.25 14.64 -7.58
CA PRO A 98 -2.87 15.07 -7.73
C PRO A 98 -2.49 15.17 -9.20
N GLN A 99 -2.07 16.36 -9.64
CA GLN A 99 -1.79 16.67 -11.05
C GLN A 99 -0.34 16.33 -11.44
N GLY A 100 0.25 15.27 -10.90
CA GLY A 100 1.64 14.89 -11.21
C GLY A 100 2.72 15.82 -10.64
N HIS A 101 2.38 16.71 -9.70
CA HIS A 101 3.32 17.60 -9.03
C HIS A 101 3.70 17.06 -7.63
N GLY A 102 4.71 17.68 -7.02
CA GLY A 102 5.08 17.36 -5.64
C GLY A 102 5.85 16.05 -5.50
N PRO A 103 5.87 15.46 -4.29
CA PRO A 103 6.50 14.16 -4.05
C PRO A 103 5.90 13.05 -4.91
N LEU A 104 4.58 13.02 -5.10
CA LEU A 104 3.95 11.99 -5.94
C LEU A 104 4.36 12.08 -7.41
N GLY A 105 4.73 13.27 -7.88
CA GLY A 105 5.23 13.50 -9.23
C GLY A 105 6.60 12.88 -9.52
N THR A 106 7.40 12.52 -8.50
CA THR A 106 8.70 11.87 -8.73
C THR A 106 8.52 10.45 -9.25
N MET A 107 7.48 9.75 -8.77
CA MET A 107 7.20 8.36 -9.14
C MET A 107 7.00 8.17 -10.64
N ARG A 108 6.47 9.17 -11.34
CA ARG A 108 6.34 9.15 -12.80
C ARG A 108 7.69 9.32 -13.51
N GLN A 109 8.63 10.02 -12.88
CA GLN A 109 9.94 10.34 -13.46
C GLN A 109 10.96 9.23 -13.25
N ASP A 110 11.02 8.66 -12.05
CA ASP A 110 12.01 7.65 -11.67
C ASP A 110 11.43 6.22 -11.58
N GLY A 111 10.10 6.08 -11.53
CA GLY A 111 9.46 4.78 -11.36
C GLY A 111 9.65 4.16 -9.99
N LEU A 112 10.03 4.95 -8.97
CA LEU A 112 10.37 4.48 -7.63
C LEU A 112 9.28 4.78 -6.59
N PRO A 113 9.17 3.98 -5.52
CA PRO A 113 8.36 4.30 -4.36
C PRO A 113 8.79 5.62 -3.69
N VAL A 114 7.83 6.30 -3.07
CA VAL A 114 8.08 7.47 -2.21
C VAL A 114 7.62 7.15 -0.80
N LYS A 115 8.53 7.23 0.17
CA LYS A 115 8.23 7.05 1.60
C LYS A 115 8.75 8.23 2.41
N LEU A 116 7.85 8.92 3.10
CA LEU A 116 8.12 10.16 3.80
C LEU A 116 7.45 10.16 5.17
N ASP A 117 8.20 10.49 6.21
CA ASP A 117 7.64 10.73 7.57
C ASP A 117 7.02 12.13 7.70
N ASP A 118 7.39 13.04 6.79
CA ASP A 118 6.92 14.42 6.75
C ASP A 118 6.99 14.97 5.32
N VAL A 119 5.85 15.00 4.64
CA VAL A 119 5.66 15.48 3.27
C VAL A 119 6.16 16.91 3.11
N SER A 120 6.04 17.76 4.15
CA SER A 120 6.45 19.16 4.08
C SER A 120 7.96 19.34 3.94
N ARG A 121 8.76 18.33 4.30
CA ARG A 121 10.23 18.36 4.21
C ARG A 121 10.77 17.93 2.84
N HIS A 122 9.91 17.41 1.96
CA HIS A 122 10.34 16.98 0.64
C HIS A 122 10.68 18.19 -0.24
N ALA A 123 11.79 18.15 -0.98
CA ALA A 123 12.26 19.29 -1.79
C ALA A 123 11.25 19.77 -2.85
N ARG A 124 10.34 18.90 -3.28
CA ARG A 124 9.27 19.21 -4.24
C ARG A 124 7.93 19.57 -3.58
N ALA A 125 7.86 19.61 -2.24
CA ALA A 125 6.64 19.99 -1.55
C ALA A 125 6.29 21.46 -1.84
N PHE A 126 5.05 21.72 -2.24
CA PHE A 126 4.54 23.06 -2.52
C PHE A 126 3.33 23.40 -1.63
N GLY A 127 3.14 22.62 -0.56
CA GLY A 127 1.98 22.71 0.32
C GLY A 127 0.76 21.97 -0.22
N PHE A 128 -0.36 22.11 0.48
CA PHE A 128 -1.63 21.52 0.07
C PHE A 128 -2.60 22.61 -0.42
N PRO A 129 -3.45 22.32 -1.41
CA PRO A 129 -4.51 23.24 -1.81
C PRO A 129 -5.44 23.61 -0.65
N PRO A 130 -6.18 24.74 -0.74
CA PRO A 130 -7.17 25.10 0.27
C PRO A 130 -8.17 23.96 0.52
N LYS A 131 -8.47 23.69 1.80
CA LYS A 131 -9.41 22.64 2.26
C LYS A 131 -8.93 21.19 2.06
N HIS A 132 -7.69 20.99 1.62
CA HIS A 132 -7.10 19.66 1.63
C HIS A 132 -6.87 19.21 3.09
N PRO A 133 -7.19 17.96 3.45
CA PRO A 133 -6.82 17.40 4.74
C PRO A 133 -5.32 17.54 4.98
N HIS A 134 -4.91 17.98 6.17
CA HIS A 134 -3.50 18.02 6.50
C HIS A 134 -2.98 16.58 6.61
N MET A 135 -1.99 16.25 5.79
CA MET A 135 -1.30 14.96 5.82
C MET A 135 0.17 15.19 6.16
N LYS A 136 0.75 14.32 6.98
CA LYS A 136 2.14 14.42 7.41
C LYS A 136 2.98 13.32 6.79
N ALA A 137 2.68 12.05 7.07
CA ALA A 137 3.43 10.93 6.50
C ALA A 137 2.79 10.44 5.20
N LEU A 138 3.60 9.94 4.26
CA LEU A 138 3.14 9.43 2.97
C LEU A 138 3.95 8.20 2.54
N LEU A 139 3.24 7.18 2.10
CA LEU A 139 3.80 6.05 1.36
C LEU A 139 3.07 5.95 0.01
N GLY A 140 3.82 6.11 -1.08
CA GLY A 140 3.31 6.10 -2.44
C GLY A 140 4.08 5.12 -3.31
N LEU A 141 3.35 4.39 -4.15
CA LEU A 141 3.87 3.42 -5.11
C LEU A 141 3.42 3.79 -6.53
N PRO A 142 4.33 3.77 -7.51
CA PRO A 142 3.96 3.91 -8.92
C PRO A 142 3.11 2.72 -9.38
N ILE A 143 2.11 3.00 -10.21
CA ILE A 143 1.32 1.97 -10.89
C ILE A 143 1.81 1.87 -12.33
N PHE A 144 2.36 0.70 -12.67
CA PHE A 144 2.80 0.40 -14.02
C PHE A 144 1.69 -0.31 -14.81
N ALA A 145 1.44 0.14 -16.03
CA ALA A 145 0.61 -0.56 -17.01
C ALA A 145 1.34 -0.53 -18.37
N SER A 146 1.46 -1.70 -19.01
CA SER A 146 2.14 -1.85 -20.30
C SER A 146 3.57 -1.28 -20.35
N GLY A 147 4.31 -1.34 -19.24
CA GLY A 147 5.70 -0.87 -19.14
C GLY A 147 5.87 0.61 -18.81
N GLU A 148 4.78 1.38 -18.66
CA GLU A 148 4.81 2.80 -18.31
C GLU A 148 4.16 3.06 -16.96
N VAL A 149 4.58 4.11 -16.26
CA VAL A 149 3.87 4.61 -15.08
C VAL A 149 2.58 5.28 -15.53
N ARG A 150 1.45 4.65 -15.21
CA ARG A 150 0.08 5.09 -15.56
C ARG A 150 -0.73 5.53 -14.34
N GLY A 151 -0.09 5.67 -13.18
CA GLY A 151 -0.77 6.10 -11.99
C GLY A 151 0.05 6.01 -10.72
N ALA A 152 -0.62 6.25 -9.61
CA ALA A 152 -0.06 6.21 -8.27
C ALA A 152 -1.08 5.62 -7.30
N LEU A 153 -0.62 4.73 -6.42
CA LEU A 153 -1.35 4.30 -5.22
C LEU A 153 -0.61 4.87 -4.01
N TYR A 154 -1.29 5.56 -3.12
CA TYR A 154 -0.66 6.08 -1.91
C TYR A 154 -1.58 6.07 -0.70
N VAL A 155 -0.96 6.01 0.46
CA VAL A 155 -1.59 6.10 1.79
C VAL A 155 -0.87 7.15 2.61
N THR A 156 -1.61 7.80 3.50
CA THR A 156 -1.05 8.83 4.40
C THR A 156 -1.43 8.57 5.84
N ASP A 157 -0.54 9.04 6.72
CA ASP A 157 -0.69 9.06 8.18
C ASP A 157 -1.18 7.75 8.79
N ARG A 158 -0.27 6.95 9.33
CA ARG A 158 -0.69 5.76 10.07
C ARG A 158 -1.57 6.14 11.25
N ARG A 159 -2.66 5.40 11.44
CA ARG A 159 -3.63 5.57 12.53
C ARG A 159 -3.01 5.38 13.92
N ASP A 160 -1.90 4.65 14.01
CA ASP A 160 -1.12 4.46 15.23
C ASP A 160 -0.05 5.54 15.45
N GLY A 161 0.09 6.51 14.55
CA GLY A 161 1.10 7.58 14.60
C GLY A 161 2.52 7.15 14.26
N GLY A 162 2.72 5.89 13.86
CA GLY A 162 4.03 5.34 13.46
C GLY A 162 4.47 5.76 12.05
N ALA A 163 5.72 5.46 11.73
CA ALA A 163 6.26 5.55 10.38
C ALA A 163 5.85 4.34 9.53
N PHE A 164 5.78 4.50 8.21
CA PHE A 164 5.53 3.38 7.30
C PHE A 164 6.75 2.44 7.24
N ASP A 165 6.50 1.14 7.37
CA ASP A 165 7.51 0.10 7.42
C ASP A 165 7.64 -0.66 6.08
N GLU A 166 8.48 -1.71 6.06
CA GLU A 166 8.70 -2.53 4.87
C GLU A 166 7.49 -3.39 4.50
N ASP A 167 6.71 -3.82 5.50
CA ASP A 167 5.51 -4.63 5.27
C ASP A 167 4.40 -3.76 4.66
N ASP A 168 4.24 -2.51 5.10
CA ASP A 168 3.33 -1.54 4.48
C ASP A 168 3.69 -1.32 3.00
N GLU A 169 4.99 -1.15 2.69
CA GLU A 169 5.47 -0.96 1.32
C GLU A 169 5.27 -2.20 0.44
N ALA A 170 5.53 -3.39 0.98
CA ALA A 170 5.32 -4.65 0.28
C ALA A 170 3.83 -4.90 -0.05
N ALA A 171 2.92 -4.62 0.90
CA ALA A 171 1.48 -4.68 0.67
C ALA A 171 1.05 -3.72 -0.46
N LEU A 172 1.47 -2.46 -0.40
CA LEU A 172 1.13 -1.48 -1.44
C LEU A 172 1.73 -1.85 -2.80
N ARG A 173 2.92 -2.45 -2.84
CA ARG A 173 3.59 -2.85 -4.08
C ARG A 173 2.77 -3.89 -4.85
N VAL A 174 2.30 -4.94 -4.20
CA VAL A 174 1.51 -5.98 -4.88
C VAL A 174 0.13 -5.47 -5.29
N LEU A 175 -0.47 -4.59 -4.49
CA LEU A 175 -1.74 -3.94 -4.79
C LEU A 175 -1.61 -2.96 -5.97
N ALA A 176 -0.52 -2.19 -6.04
CA ALA A 176 -0.20 -1.32 -7.17
C ALA A 176 0.01 -2.14 -8.47
N ARG A 177 0.66 -3.31 -8.38
CA ARG A 177 0.77 -4.23 -9.53
C ARG A 177 -0.60 -4.72 -10.00
N HIS A 178 -1.48 -5.10 -9.08
CA HIS A 178 -2.84 -5.52 -9.43
C HIS A 178 -3.63 -4.38 -10.08
N ALA A 179 -3.54 -3.16 -9.56
CA ALA A 179 -4.13 -1.97 -10.20
C ALA A 179 -3.59 -1.75 -11.62
N GLY A 180 -2.30 -1.99 -11.83
CA GLY A 180 -1.67 -1.95 -13.16
C GLY A 180 -2.33 -2.88 -14.17
N LEU A 181 -2.70 -4.09 -13.75
CA LEU A 181 -3.43 -5.05 -14.60
C LEU A 181 -4.84 -4.55 -14.94
N ILE A 182 -5.55 -3.97 -13.98
CA ILE A 182 -6.88 -3.38 -14.20
C ILE A 182 -6.78 -2.25 -15.23
N ILE A 183 -5.85 -1.31 -15.03
CA ILE A 183 -5.65 -0.17 -15.93
C ILE A 183 -5.29 -0.63 -17.33
N ALA A 184 -4.34 -1.58 -17.46
CA ALA A 184 -3.92 -2.11 -18.76
C ALA A 184 -5.05 -2.80 -19.53
N ALA A 185 -6.08 -3.33 -18.85
CA ALA A 185 -7.18 -4.05 -19.47
C ALA A 185 -8.42 -3.18 -19.77
N THR A 186 -8.50 -1.97 -19.19
CA THR A 186 -9.76 -1.20 -19.18
C THR A 186 -9.63 0.27 -19.56
N TRP A 187 -8.42 0.84 -19.52
CA TRP A 187 -8.16 2.21 -19.97
C TRP A 187 -7.55 2.29 -21.38
N TYR A 188 -6.93 1.22 -21.86
CA TYR A 188 -6.20 1.14 -23.13
C TYR A 188 -6.51 -0.19 -23.83
#